data_AF-A0A7U9P0S4-F1
#
_entry.id   AF-A0A7U9P0S4-F1
#
_cell.length_a   1.000
_cell.length_b   1.000
_cell.length_c   1.000
_cell.angle_alpha   90.00
_cell.angle_beta   90.00
_cell.angle_gamma   90.00
#
_symmetry.space_group_name_H-M   'P 1'
#
loop_
_entity.id
_entity.type
_entity.pdbx_description
1 polymer ?
#
loop_
_entity_poly.entity_id
_entity_poly.type
_entity_poly.pdbx_seq_one_letter_code
_entity_poly.pdbx_strand_id
1 'polypeptide(L)' 'MCNNTRPDAAAEAIITLMHALIDISVIADRAHKHAARESECIFHYLAFVQLKADQALDKAGKIIMADVQEVHHA' A
#
# COMPACT_ATOMS: atom_id res chain seq x y z
N MET A 1 -14.25 -29.81 -8.51
CA MET A 1 -13.25 -29.12 -7.66
C MET A 1 -13.38 -27.64 -7.95
N CYS A 2 -14.01 -26.89 -7.04
CA CYS A 2 -14.10 -25.44 -7.17
C CYS A 2 -12.79 -24.87 -6.64
N ASN A 3 -11.90 -24.41 -7.53
CA ASN A 3 -10.69 -23.72 -7.11
C ASN A 3 -11.14 -22.40 -6.50
N ASN A 4 -11.12 -22.30 -5.17
CA ASN A 4 -11.36 -21.05 -4.49
C ASN A 4 -10.15 -20.14 -4.81
N THR A 5 -10.27 -19.31 -5.85
CA THR A 5 -9.23 -18.39 -6.32
C THR A 5 -9.02 -17.20 -5.38
N ARG A 6 -9.60 -17.25 -4.17
CA ARG A 6 -9.36 -16.23 -3.15
C ARG A 6 -7.88 -16.33 -2.73
N PRO A 7 -7.10 -15.24 -2.87
CA PRO A 7 -5.74 -15.22 -2.35
C PRO A 7 -5.76 -15.55 -0.86
N ASP A 8 -4.78 -16.31 -0.39
CA ASP A 8 -4.54 -16.39 1.05
C ASP A 8 -4.20 -15.00 1.62
N ALA A 9 -4.24 -14.86 2.95
CA ALA A 9 -4.05 -13.57 3.60
C ALA A 9 -2.70 -12.93 3.27
N ALA A 10 -1.63 -13.74 3.12
CA ALA A 10 -0.32 -13.24 2.74
C ALA A 10 -0.34 -12.66 1.31
N ALA A 11 -0.95 -13.37 0.37
CA ALA A 11 -1.12 -12.88 -1.00
C ALA A 11 -2.00 -11.61 -1.06
N GLU A 12 -3.06 -11.51 -0.26
CA GLU A 12 -3.93 -10.32 -0.19
C GLU A 12 -3.18 -9.10 0.40
N ALA A 13 -2.35 -9.31 1.42
CA ALA A 13 -1.49 -8.28 1.99
C ALA A 13 -0.43 -7.81 0.97
N ILE A 14 0.21 -8.73 0.23
CA ILE A 14 1.18 -8.39 -0.82
C ILE A 14 0.51 -7.59 -1.93
N ILE A 15 -0.65 -8.00 -2.42
CA ILE A 15 -1.40 -7.25 -3.45
C ILE A 15 -1.72 -5.84 -2.96
N THR A 16 -2.13 -5.69 -1.70
CA THR A 16 -2.38 -4.39 -1.07
C THR A 16 -1.13 -3.49 -1.09
N LEU A 17 0.02 -4.03 -0.72
CA LEU A 17 1.29 -3.30 -0.74
C LEU A 17 1.74 -2.96 -2.17
N MET A 18 1.55 -3.87 -3.13
CA MET A 18 1.90 -3.63 -4.54
C MET A 18 1.10 -2.48 -5.14
N HIS A 19 -0.21 -2.39 -4.89
CA HIS A 19 -1.01 -1.26 -5.34
C HIS A 19 -0.53 0.07 -4.75
N ALA A 20 -0.15 0.08 -3.47
CA ALA A 20 0.39 1.27 -2.84
C ALA A 20 1.74 1.69 -3.42
N LEU A 21 2.61 0.74 -3.77
CA LEU A 21 3.89 1.02 -4.45
C LEU A 21 3.68 1.65 -5.83
N ILE A 22 2.66 1.19 -6.57
CA ILE A 22 2.29 1.80 -7.86
C ILE A 22 1.82 3.24 -7.66
N ASP A 23 0.91 3.48 -6.71
CA ASP A 23 0.43 4.84 -6.38
C ASP A 23 1.59 5.76 -5.98
N ILE A 24 2.48 5.29 -5.10
CA ILE A 24 3.66 6.03 -4.64
C ILE A 24 4.59 6.36 -5.82
N SER A 25 4.82 5.40 -6.73
CA SER A 25 5.65 5.61 -7.92
C SER A 25 5.08 6.70 -8.82
N VAL A 26 3.77 6.70 -9.05
CA VAL A 26 3.08 7.75 -9.82
C VAL A 26 3.19 9.11 -9.13
N ILE A 27 3.04 9.17 -7.81
CA ILE A 27 3.18 10.41 -7.03
C ILE A 27 4.62 10.93 -7.11
N ALA A 28 5.62 10.06 -6.98
CA ALA A 28 7.03 10.42 -7.05
C ALA A 28 7.43 10.96 -8.44
N ASP A 29 6.94 10.34 -9.52
CA ASP A 29 7.16 10.85 -10.88
C ASP A 29 6.54 12.24 -11.08
N ARG A 30 5.32 12.46 -10.56
CA ARG A 30 4.69 13.79 -10.58
C ARG A 30 5.50 14.80 -9.77
N ALA A 31 5.95 14.43 -8.58
CA ALA A 31 6.79 15.28 -7.75
C ALA A 31 8.07 15.70 -8.49
N HIS A 32 8.75 14.74 -9.12
CA HIS A 32 9.96 14.99 -9.89
C HIS A 32 9.73 15.98 -11.05
N LYS A 33 8.64 15.81 -11.79
CA LYS A 33 8.26 16.71 -12.90
C LYS A 33 7.94 18.14 -12.46
N HIS A 34 7.38 18.32 -11.26
CA HIS A 34 6.99 19.63 -10.73
C HIS A 34 8.08 20.29 -9.86
N ALA A 35 9.04 19.51 -9.34
CA ALA A 35 10.13 20.00 -8.49
C ALA A 35 10.99 21.09 -9.16
N ALA A 36 11.12 21.07 -10.49
CA ALA A 36 11.87 22.08 -11.23
C ALA A 36 11.12 23.42 -11.38
N ARG A 37 9.81 23.47 -11.09
CA ARG A 37 8.94 24.63 -11.34
C ARG A 37 8.37 25.21 -10.05
N GLU A 38 8.07 24.38 -9.06
CA GLU A 38 7.35 24.76 -7.84
C GLU A 38 7.91 23.98 -6.63
N SER A 39 8.84 24.57 -5.88
CA SER A 39 9.49 23.90 -4.75
C SER A 39 8.54 23.56 -3.61
N GLU A 40 7.46 24.33 -3.43
CA GLU A 40 6.41 24.08 -2.43
C GLU A 40 5.61 22.80 -2.73
N CYS A 41 5.52 22.39 -4.00
CA CYS A 41 4.82 21.17 -4.37
C CYS A 41 5.52 19.91 -3.86
N ILE A 42 6.83 19.94 -3.62
CA ILE A 42 7.59 18.78 -3.16
C ILE A 42 7.08 18.30 -1.79
N PHE A 43 6.82 19.23 -0.87
CA PHE A 43 6.27 18.89 0.45
C PHE A 43 4.86 18.28 0.36
N HIS A 44 4.05 18.78 -0.57
CA HIS A 44 2.72 18.25 -0.82
C HIS A 44 2.78 16.81 -1.31
N TYR A 45 3.62 16.51 -2.31
CA TYR A 45 3.77 15.15 -2.81
C TYR A 45 4.39 14.20 -1.78
N LEU A 46 5.33 14.67 -0.95
CA LEU A 46 5.92 13.87 0.13
C LEU A 46 4.84 13.44 1.15
N ALA A 47 3.94 14.35 1.53
CA ALA A 47 2.84 14.02 2.43
C ALA A 47 1.90 12.95 1.84
N PHE A 48 1.64 13.01 0.52
CA PHE A 48 0.86 11.97 -0.17
C PHE A 48 1.56 10.60 -0.20
N VAL A 49 2.87 10.57 -0.42
CA VAL A 49 3.65 9.31 -0.37
C VAL A 49 3.56 8.68 1.01
N GLN A 50 3.76 9.47 2.07
CA GLN A 50 3.69 8.99 3.45
C GLN A 50 2.29 8.46 3.78
N LEU A 51 1.24 9.23 3.44
CA LEU A 51 -0.14 8.81 3.64
C LEU A 51 -0.45 7.47 2.97
N LYS A 52 -0.02 7.29 1.71
CA LYS A 52 -0.25 6.04 0.97
C LYS A 52 0.50 4.86 1.56
N ALA A 53 1.72 5.08 2.04
CA ALA A 53 2.49 4.05 2.73
C ALA A 53 1.79 3.63 4.04
N ASP A 54 1.39 4.59 4.87
CA ASP A 54 0.76 4.32 6.18
C ASP A 54 -0.57 3.58 6.00
N GLN A 55 -1.40 4.00 5.05
CA GLN A 55 -2.67 3.33 4.75
C GLN A 55 -2.47 1.89 4.28
N ALA A 56 -1.44 1.64 3.45
CA ALA A 56 -1.15 0.30 2.95
C ALA A 56 -0.61 -0.60 4.05
N LEU A 57 0.26 -0.08 4.92
CA LEU A 57 0.80 -0.82 6.06
C LEU A 57 -0.28 -1.15 7.09
N ASP A 58 -1.17 -0.21 7.43
CA ASP A 58 -2.30 -0.47 8.33
C ASP A 58 -3.22 -1.54 7.76
N LYS A 59 -3.58 -1.45 6.47
CA LYS A 59 -4.45 -2.43 5.82
C LYS A 59 -3.81 -3.81 5.73
N ALA A 60 -2.57 -3.89 5.26
CA ALA A 60 -1.83 -5.16 5.19
C ALA A 60 -1.61 -5.78 6.57
N GLY A 61 -1.29 -4.96 7.57
CA GLY A 61 -1.13 -5.40 8.96
C GLY A 61 -2.43 -5.99 9.53
N LYS A 62 -3.58 -5.37 9.27
CA LYS A 62 -4.90 -5.90 9.67
C LYS A 62 -5.21 -7.25 9.01
N ILE A 63 -4.89 -7.41 7.73
CA ILE A 63 -5.07 -8.67 7.00
C ILE A 63 -4.26 -9.80 7.66
N ILE A 64 -2.98 -9.56 7.92
CA ILE A 64 -2.10 -10.55 8.55
C ILE A 64 -2.50 -10.83 10.00
N MET A 65 -2.87 -9.81 10.77
CA MET A 65 -3.33 -10.01 12.15
C MET A 65 -4.59 -10.86 12.23
N ALA A 66 -5.54 -10.65 11.33
CA ALA A 66 -6.76 -11.46 11.28
C ALA A 66 -6.44 -12.93 11.00
N ASP A 67 -5.53 -13.19 10.05
CA ASP A 67 -5.07 -14.54 9.71
C ASP A 67 -4.37 -15.23 10.89
N VAL A 68 -3.46 -14.53 11.57
CA VAL A 68 -2.77 -15.05 12.76
C VAL A 68 -3.76 -15.38 13.89
N GLN A 69 -4.76 -14.54 14.13
CA GLN A 69 -5.79 -14.80 15.14
C GLN A 69 -6.67 -16.00 14.78
N GLU A 70 -7.05 -16.17 13.51
CA GLU A 70 -7.80 -17.33 13.03
C GLU A 70 -7.05 -18.64 13.27
N VAL A 71 -5.73 -18.66 13.01
CA VAL A 71 -4.86 -19.82 13.28
C VAL A 71 -4.76 -20.15 14.77
N HIS A 72 -4.79 -19.15 15.67
CA HIS A 72 -4.72 -19.37 17.11
C HIS A 72 -6.05 -19.81 17.76
N HIS A 73 -7.17 -19.66 17.04
CA HIS A 73 -8.51 -20.04 17.51
C HIS A 73 -9.06 -21.33 16.87
N ALA A 74 -8.31 -21.95 15.95
CA ALA A 74 -8.60 -23.23 15.31
C ALA A 74 -7.97 -24.41 16.05
#